data_AF-A0A822VBW1-F1
#
_entry.id   AF-A0A822VBW1-F1
#
_cell.length_a   1.000
_cell.length_b   1.000
_cell.length_c   1.000
_cell.angle_alpha   90.00
_cell.angle_beta   90.00
_cell.angle_gamma   90.00
#
_symmetry.space_group_name_H-M   'P 1'
#
loop_
_entity.id
_entity.type
_entity.pdbx_description
1 polymer ?
#
loop_
_entity_poly.entity_id
_entity_poly.type
_entity_poly.pdbx_seq_one_letter_code
_entity_poly.pdbx_strand_id
1 'polypeptide(L)'
;MVVPPIFKCIWAHFDMNSSIILGNNLPPLPEELLVARDRGEVLFIVGAGASCPPPSSLPDFGGLVADIYAEVDAAMKGPLSELRKPKPLEWDKIAGILTHQQWTELKFFAQHEYDVVLGMLERRIAGDPSKMSTLRRAAHKVLERTVEPNPLHSALVRLGQRFGQTLLVTTNFDRLLCIAAKKGKYSSDAFAFGEIPNPSRSTEFAGILHIHGMLPLKSERGSALILTDQDFGESLNLCCDIIRRDAELRAQSGFATETLGLPDALS
;
A
#
# COMPACT_ATOMS: atom_id res chain seq x y z
N MET A 1 4.02 15.75 -13.91
CA MET A 1 4.26 15.20 -12.56
C MET A 1 3.06 14.33 -12.24
N VAL A 2 3.16 13.03 -12.54
CA VAL A 2 2.06 12.08 -12.31
C VAL A 2 2.08 11.79 -10.82
N VAL A 3 1.07 12.27 -10.09
CA VAL A 3 0.86 11.85 -8.70
C VAL A 3 0.54 10.35 -8.77
N PRO A 4 1.30 9.46 -8.11
CA PRO A 4 0.97 8.04 -8.09
C PRO A 4 -0.46 7.88 -7.56
N PRO A 5 -1.25 6.92 -8.08
CA PRO A 5 -2.66 6.82 -7.73
C PRO A 5 -2.80 6.63 -6.20
N ILE A 6 -3.37 7.64 -5.55
CA ILE A 6 -3.64 7.66 -4.10
C ILE A 6 -4.71 6.61 -3.75
N PHE A 7 -5.52 6.23 -4.74
CA PHE A 7 -6.69 5.38 -4.62
C PHE A 7 -6.74 4.35 -5.75
N LYS A 8 -7.15 3.12 -5.41
CA LYS A 8 -7.78 2.20 -6.35
C LYS A 8 -9.12 1.81 -5.75
N CYS A 9 -10.21 2.37 -6.27
CA CYS A 9 -11.54 1.87 -5.99
C CYS A 9 -11.69 0.61 -6.84
N ILE A 10 -11.47 -0.55 -6.24
CA ILE A 10 -11.75 -1.80 -6.94
C ILE A 10 -13.27 -1.99 -6.82
N TRP A 11 -13.96 -2.09 -7.96
CA TRP A 11 -15.35 -2.54 -8.08
C TRP A 11 -16.46 -1.51 -7.82
N ALA A 12 -16.59 -0.59 -8.77
CA ALA A 12 -17.86 -0.51 -9.51
C ALA A 12 -17.61 0.09 -10.91
N HIS A 13 -18.17 -0.52 -11.95
CA HIS A 13 -18.56 0.25 -13.12
C HIS A 13 -19.73 1.10 -12.66
N PHE A 14 -19.40 2.24 -12.05
CA PHE A 14 -20.39 3.26 -11.81
C PHE A 14 -20.70 3.87 -13.16
N ASP A 15 -21.99 3.95 -13.47
CA ASP A 15 -22.41 4.62 -14.68
C ASP A 15 -22.05 6.11 -14.55
N MET A 16 -21.13 6.58 -15.39
CA MET A 16 -20.70 7.99 -15.38
C MET A 16 -21.78 8.93 -15.93
N ASN A 17 -22.96 8.42 -16.29
CA ASN A 17 -24.13 9.20 -16.67
C ASN A 17 -24.56 10.22 -15.58
N SER A 18 -24.25 9.96 -14.30
CA SER A 18 -24.43 10.92 -13.20
C SER A 18 -23.15 11.08 -12.38
N SER A 19 -22.54 12.26 -12.46
CA SER A 19 -21.30 12.57 -11.74
C SER A 19 -21.38 13.90 -11.01
N ILE A 20 -20.69 13.95 -9.87
CA ILE A 20 -20.63 15.10 -8.97
C ILE A 20 -19.21 15.65 -8.98
N ILE A 21 -19.08 16.96 -9.15
CA ILE A 21 -17.81 17.69 -9.06
C ILE A 21 -17.80 18.43 -7.72
N LEU A 22 -16.96 17.99 -6.79
CA LEU A 22 -16.89 18.57 -5.45
C LEU A 22 -16.07 19.87 -5.37
N GLY A 23 -15.40 20.26 -6.46
CA GLY A 23 -14.61 21.49 -6.53
C GLY A 23 -13.86 21.64 -7.84
N ASN A 24 -13.29 22.83 -8.05
CA ASN A 24 -12.52 23.14 -9.26
C ASN A 24 -11.27 22.27 -9.34
N ASN A 25 -10.98 21.72 -10.54
CA ASN A 25 -9.83 20.84 -10.80
C ASN A 25 -9.81 19.51 -10.03
N LEU A 26 -10.95 19.09 -9.45
CA LEU A 26 -11.09 17.75 -8.88
C LEU A 26 -11.69 16.79 -9.90
N PRO A 27 -11.31 15.50 -9.87
CA PRO A 27 -11.95 14.50 -10.72
C PRO A 27 -13.44 14.37 -10.37
N PRO A 28 -14.31 14.17 -11.36
CA PRO A 28 -15.71 13.86 -11.11
C PRO A 28 -15.82 12.54 -10.34
N LEU A 29 -16.74 12.48 -9.38
CA LEU A 29 -17.07 11.27 -8.64
C LEU A 29 -18.44 10.76 -9.07
N PRO A 30 -18.62 9.44 -9.29
CA PRO A 30 -19.93 8.89 -9.56
C PRO A 30 -20.87 9.08 -8.35
N GLU A 31 -22.11 9.49 -8.60
CA GLU A 31 -23.09 9.68 -7.51
C GLU A 31 -23.37 8.37 -6.76
N GLU A 32 -23.45 7.27 -7.49
CA GLU A 32 -23.64 5.91 -6.98
C GLU A 32 -22.58 5.50 -5.96
N LEU A 33 -21.34 6.01 -6.08
CA LEU A 33 -20.26 5.74 -5.11
C LEU A 33 -20.59 6.34 -3.74
N LEU A 34 -21.20 7.52 -3.71
CA LEU A 34 -21.59 8.17 -2.45
C LEU A 34 -22.73 7.40 -1.78
N VAL A 35 -23.72 6.98 -2.56
CA VAL A 35 -24.84 6.17 -2.07
C VAL A 35 -24.34 4.83 -1.52
N ALA A 36 -23.46 4.15 -2.26
CA ALA A 36 -22.86 2.88 -1.82
C ALA A 36 -22.03 3.08 -0.53
N ARG A 37 -21.29 4.18 -0.42
CA ARG A 37 -20.52 4.51 0.78
C ARG A 37 -21.44 4.68 1.99
N ASP A 38 -22.55 5.39 1.84
CA ASP A 38 -23.50 5.63 2.94
C ASP A 38 -24.24 4.35 3.37
N ARG A 39 -24.42 3.40 2.44
CA ARG A 39 -24.92 2.05 2.74
C ARG A 39 -23.86 1.13 3.36
N GLY A 40 -22.62 1.58 3.48
CA GLY A 40 -21.52 0.75 3.96
C GLY A 40 -21.13 -0.37 2.98
N GLU A 41 -21.30 -0.13 1.68
CA GLU A 41 -21.02 -1.07 0.59
C GLU A 41 -19.72 -0.74 -0.14
N VAL A 42 -18.89 0.14 0.42
CA VAL A 42 -17.60 0.55 -0.17
C VAL A 42 -16.46 0.19 0.77
N LEU A 43 -15.50 -0.54 0.24
CA LEU A 43 -14.22 -0.83 0.88
C LEU A 43 -13.13 0.01 0.21
N PHE A 44 -12.48 0.89 0.98
CA PHE A 44 -11.39 1.71 0.47
C PHE A 44 -10.04 1.02 0.70
N ILE A 45 -9.24 0.94 -0.36
CA ILE A 45 -7.84 0.50 -0.31
C ILE A 45 -6.94 1.72 -0.40
N VAL A 46 -6.10 1.90 0.61
CA VAL A 46 -5.19 3.02 0.77
C VAL A 46 -3.77 2.57 0.47
N GLY A 47 -3.09 3.27 -0.43
CA GLY A 47 -1.69 3.02 -0.78
C GLY A 47 -0.74 4.11 -0.28
N ALA A 48 0.55 3.96 -0.63
CA ALA A 48 1.63 4.82 -0.10
C ALA A 48 1.44 6.31 -0.44
N GLY A 49 0.71 6.62 -1.51
CA GLY A 49 0.34 7.98 -1.89
C GLY A 49 -0.40 8.75 -0.79
N ALA A 50 -1.08 8.08 0.14
CA ALA A 50 -1.69 8.74 1.30
C ALA A 50 -0.66 9.32 2.28
N SER A 51 0.52 8.71 2.35
CA SER A 51 1.59 9.07 3.28
C SER A 51 2.63 10.02 2.66
N CYS A 52 2.58 10.27 1.35
CA CYS A 52 3.53 11.15 0.66
C CYS A 52 3.38 12.65 0.98
N PRO A 53 2.17 13.24 1.12
CA PRO A 53 2.05 14.66 1.41
C PRO A 53 2.60 15.03 2.81
N PRO A 54 3.15 16.25 2.98
CA PRO A 54 3.59 16.73 4.28
C PRO A 54 2.41 16.85 5.27
N PRO A 55 2.66 16.71 6.59
CA PRO A 55 3.96 16.48 7.23
C PRO A 55 4.49 15.05 7.13
N SER A 56 3.68 14.07 6.73
CA SER A 56 4.06 12.66 6.70
C SER A 56 5.29 12.40 5.82
N SER A 57 5.28 12.88 4.57
CA SER A 57 6.46 12.89 3.69
C SER A 57 7.15 11.51 3.52
N LEU A 58 6.40 10.41 3.63
CA LEU A 58 6.94 9.07 3.42
C LEU A 58 7.12 8.78 1.92
N PRO A 59 8.13 7.99 1.55
CA PRO A 59 8.33 7.60 0.17
C PRO A 59 7.21 6.66 -0.31
N ASP A 60 7.02 6.63 -1.64
CA ASP A 60 6.31 5.53 -2.29
C ASP A 60 7.14 4.24 -2.22
N PHE A 61 6.60 3.12 -2.71
CA PHE A 61 7.30 1.82 -2.59
C PHE A 61 8.66 1.82 -3.29
N GLY A 62 8.76 2.38 -4.49
CA GLY A 62 10.04 2.53 -5.19
C GLY A 62 11.03 3.43 -4.44
N GLY A 63 10.54 4.49 -3.78
CA GLY A 63 11.36 5.32 -2.90
C GLY A 63 11.82 4.61 -1.63
N LEU A 64 10.96 3.79 -1.02
CA LEU A 64 11.32 2.95 0.11
C LEU A 64 12.45 1.98 -0.28
N VAL A 65 12.33 1.31 -1.43
CA VAL A 65 13.37 0.41 -1.93
C VAL A 65 14.69 1.15 -2.14
N ALA A 66 14.67 2.30 -2.81
CA ALA A 66 15.88 3.11 -2.99
C ALA A 66 16.52 3.56 -1.67
N ASP A 67 15.71 3.92 -0.68
CA ASP A 67 16.19 4.30 0.64
C ASP A 67 16.78 3.11 1.41
N ILE A 68 16.17 1.92 1.32
CA ILE A 68 16.72 0.68 1.89
C ILE A 68 18.10 0.39 1.30
N TYR A 69 18.24 0.47 -0.04
CA TYR A 69 19.54 0.31 -0.71
C TYR A 69 20.55 1.33 -0.24
N ALA A 70 20.16 2.60 -0.08
CA ALA A 70 21.08 3.63 0.41
C ALA A 70 21.61 3.34 1.82
N GLU A 71 20.88 2.58 2.64
CA GLU A 71 21.32 2.17 3.97
C GLU A 71 22.24 0.94 3.98
N VAL A 72 22.10 0.02 3.01
CA VAL A 72 22.78 -1.29 3.06
C VAL A 72 23.76 -1.55 1.90
N ASP A 73 23.68 -0.79 0.82
CA ASP A 73 24.52 -0.90 -0.37
C ASP A 73 24.81 0.49 -0.97
N ALA A 74 25.84 1.14 -0.43
CA ALA A 74 26.23 2.49 -0.82
C ALA A 74 26.57 2.63 -2.33
N ALA A 75 27.01 1.56 -2.99
CA ALA A 75 27.34 1.58 -4.42
C ALA A 75 26.09 1.76 -5.29
N MET A 76 24.93 1.30 -4.84
CA MET A 76 23.65 1.40 -5.55
C MET A 76 22.94 2.74 -5.37
N LYS A 77 23.33 3.55 -4.37
CA LYS A 77 22.68 4.83 -4.05
C LYS A 77 22.66 5.81 -5.24
N GLY A 78 23.80 5.99 -5.91
CA GLY A 78 23.91 6.84 -7.10
C GLY A 78 23.04 6.35 -8.27
N PRO A 79 23.24 5.11 -8.73
CA PRO A 79 22.44 4.49 -9.78
C PRO A 79 20.92 4.57 -9.56
N LEU A 80 20.44 4.20 -8.36
CA LEU A 80 19.01 4.24 -8.04
C LEU A 80 18.46 5.66 -8.00
N SER A 81 19.26 6.63 -7.53
CA SER A 81 18.87 8.05 -7.56
C SER A 81 18.74 8.58 -8.99
N GLU A 82 19.56 8.10 -9.94
CA GLU A 82 19.43 8.48 -11.35
C GLU A 82 18.16 7.87 -11.98
N LEU A 83 17.86 6.59 -11.70
CA LEU A 83 16.65 5.91 -12.21
C LEU A 83 15.34 6.57 -11.76
N ARG A 84 15.32 7.18 -10.58
CA ARG A 84 14.12 7.82 -10.03
C ARG A 84 13.84 9.20 -10.61
N LYS A 85 14.76 9.77 -11.40
CA LYS A 85 14.52 11.08 -12.03
C LYS A 85 13.38 10.95 -13.05
N PRO A 86 12.49 11.95 -13.17
CA PRO A 86 11.35 11.92 -14.09
C PRO A 86 11.73 12.06 -15.57
N LYS A 87 13.00 11.84 -15.93
CA LYS A 87 13.54 11.98 -17.29
C LYS A 87 13.79 10.60 -17.90
N PRO A 88 13.82 10.48 -19.24
CA PRO A 88 14.22 9.25 -19.90
C PRO A 88 15.55 8.75 -19.36
N LEU A 89 15.62 7.44 -19.10
CA LEU A 89 16.80 6.82 -18.53
C LEU A 89 17.96 6.84 -19.53
N GLU A 90 19.09 7.40 -19.10
CA GLU A 90 20.34 7.37 -19.83
C GLU A 90 21.30 6.38 -19.16
N TRP A 91 21.29 5.12 -19.62
CA TRP A 91 22.12 4.04 -19.06
C TRP A 91 23.62 4.38 -19.05
N ASP A 92 24.09 5.12 -20.06
CA ASP A 92 25.49 5.55 -20.19
C ASP A 92 25.95 6.50 -19.07
N LYS A 93 25.00 7.17 -18.39
CA LYS A 93 25.29 8.09 -17.28
C LYS A 93 25.32 7.41 -15.92
N ILE A 94 24.97 6.12 -15.83
CA ILE A 94 25.09 5.35 -14.59
C ILE A 94 26.58 5.05 -14.37
N ALA A 95 27.27 6.00 -13.75
CA ALA A 95 28.68 5.93 -13.45
C ALA A 95 28.92 5.05 -12.22
N GLY A 96 29.53 3.88 -12.41
CA GLY A 96 29.97 3.02 -11.32
C GLY A 96 30.44 1.64 -11.78
N ILE A 97 31.41 1.07 -11.06
CA ILE A 97 31.76 -0.35 -11.20
C ILE A 97 30.74 -1.14 -10.39
N LEU A 98 29.60 -1.47 -11.00
CA LEU A 98 28.61 -2.36 -10.41
C LEU A 98 28.95 -3.81 -10.73
N THR A 99 28.69 -4.69 -9.76
CA THR A 99 28.76 -6.14 -9.98
C THR A 99 27.65 -6.59 -10.93
N HIS A 100 27.79 -7.80 -11.51
CA HIS A 100 26.73 -8.37 -12.35
C HIS A 100 25.39 -8.48 -11.62
N GLN A 101 25.39 -8.85 -10.33
CA GLN A 101 24.18 -8.93 -9.50
C GLN A 101 23.50 -7.57 -9.33
N GLN A 102 24.28 -6.54 -8.98
CA GLN A 102 23.79 -5.16 -8.85
C GLN A 102 23.23 -4.61 -10.18
N TRP A 103 23.84 -4.93 -11.31
CA TRP A 103 23.31 -4.58 -12.63
C TRP A 103 21.97 -5.23 -12.92
N THR A 104 21.79 -6.49 -12.53
CA THR A 104 20.51 -7.18 -12.68
C THR A 104 19.45 -6.53 -11.78
N GLU A 105 19.75 -6.30 -10.50
CA GLU A 105 18.85 -5.59 -9.57
C GLU A 105 18.43 -4.22 -10.11
N LEU A 106 19.36 -3.47 -10.71
CA LEU A 106 19.10 -2.16 -11.30
C LEU A 106 18.12 -2.23 -12.49
N LYS A 107 18.20 -3.29 -13.30
CA LYS A 107 17.28 -3.52 -14.43
C LYS A 107 15.86 -3.80 -13.94
N PHE A 108 15.70 -4.70 -12.96
CA PHE A 108 14.39 -5.00 -12.37
C PHE A 108 13.81 -3.77 -11.66
N PHE A 109 14.64 -2.96 -11.00
CA PHE A 109 14.20 -1.70 -10.41
C PHE A 109 13.65 -0.74 -11.47
N ALA A 110 14.32 -0.62 -12.63
CA ALA A 110 13.85 0.20 -13.74
C ALA A 110 12.54 -0.31 -14.36
N GLN A 111 12.20 -1.59 -14.16
CA GLN A 111 10.95 -2.22 -14.57
C GLN A 111 9.85 -2.13 -13.51
N HIS A 112 10.13 -1.51 -12.36
CA HIS A 112 9.24 -1.40 -11.20
C HIS A 112 8.91 -2.73 -10.49
N GLU A 113 9.72 -3.77 -10.71
CA GLU A 113 9.62 -5.07 -10.03
C GLU A 113 10.33 -5.02 -8.66
N TYR A 114 9.86 -4.12 -7.79
CA TYR A 114 10.55 -3.73 -6.56
C TYR A 114 10.65 -4.85 -5.52
N ASP A 115 9.65 -5.70 -5.42
CA ASP A 115 9.58 -6.87 -4.55
C ASP A 115 10.61 -7.93 -4.96
N VAL A 116 10.76 -8.20 -6.26
CA VAL A 116 11.81 -9.07 -6.81
C VAL A 116 13.20 -8.49 -6.50
N VAL A 117 13.38 -7.18 -6.69
CA VAL A 117 14.63 -6.48 -6.37
C VAL A 117 14.99 -6.62 -4.89
N LEU A 118 14.02 -6.46 -3.98
CA LEU A 118 14.25 -6.65 -2.55
C LEU A 118 14.57 -8.12 -2.23
N GLY A 119 13.93 -9.09 -2.88
CA GLY A 119 14.27 -10.51 -2.76
C GLY A 119 15.70 -10.82 -3.20
N MET A 120 16.15 -10.23 -4.33
CA MET A 120 17.53 -10.32 -4.79
C MET A 120 18.51 -9.71 -3.78
N LEU A 121 18.21 -8.51 -3.28
CA LEU A 121 19.02 -7.84 -2.27
C LEU A 121 19.14 -8.68 -1.01
N GLU A 122 18.02 -9.19 -0.47
CA GLU A 122 17.98 -9.98 0.76
C GLU A 122 18.88 -11.22 0.67
N ARG A 123 18.82 -11.93 -0.47
CA ARG A 123 19.69 -13.08 -0.74
C ARG A 123 21.16 -12.69 -0.88
N ARG A 124 21.45 -11.53 -1.49
CA ARG A 124 22.83 -11.05 -1.69
C ARG A 124 23.49 -10.59 -0.39
N ILE A 125 22.75 -9.91 0.48
CA ILE A 125 23.27 -9.39 1.75
C ILE A 125 23.05 -10.35 2.93
N ALA A 126 22.80 -11.63 2.62
CA ALA A 126 22.37 -12.68 3.55
C ALA A 126 23.01 -12.53 4.95
N GLY A 127 22.14 -12.27 5.92
CA GLY A 127 22.47 -12.31 7.35
C GLY A 127 22.10 -13.66 7.98
N ASP A 128 22.39 -13.79 9.27
CA ASP A 128 22.02 -14.94 10.10
C ASP A 128 20.49 -15.22 10.05
N PRO A 129 20.04 -16.43 9.63
CA PRO A 129 18.63 -16.83 9.57
C PRO A 129 17.88 -16.74 10.90
N SER A 130 18.58 -16.68 12.03
CA SER A 130 17.98 -16.62 13.37
C SER A 130 17.58 -15.22 13.83
N LYS A 131 17.90 -14.17 13.05
CA LYS A 131 17.61 -12.75 13.36
C LYS A 131 16.92 -12.06 12.19
N MET A 132 16.22 -10.94 12.46
CA MET A 132 15.68 -10.09 11.39
C MET A 132 16.79 -9.74 10.38
N SER A 133 16.53 -9.95 9.08
CA SER A 133 17.50 -9.72 8.02
C SER A 133 17.98 -8.27 8.00
N THR A 134 19.18 -8.04 7.45
CA THR A 134 19.74 -6.69 7.30
C THR A 134 18.82 -5.79 6.48
N LEU A 135 18.15 -6.36 5.46
CA LEU A 135 17.13 -5.68 4.67
C LEU A 135 15.96 -5.23 5.55
N ARG A 136 15.39 -6.12 6.35
CA ARG A 136 14.21 -5.79 7.18
C ARG A 136 14.55 -4.77 8.26
N ARG A 137 15.74 -4.82 8.87
CA ARG A 137 16.19 -3.76 9.81
C ARG A 137 16.30 -2.40 9.11
N ALA A 138 16.81 -2.36 7.89
CA ALA A 138 16.88 -1.13 7.10
C ALA A 138 15.48 -0.62 6.74
N ALA A 139 14.56 -1.50 6.34
CA ALA A 139 13.16 -1.14 6.05
C ALA A 139 12.49 -0.48 7.27
N HIS A 140 12.62 -1.07 8.46
CA HIS A 140 12.12 -0.47 9.71
C HIS A 140 12.71 0.93 9.95
N LYS A 141 14.04 1.07 9.83
CA LYS A 141 14.72 2.37 10.01
C LYS A 141 14.22 3.45 9.04
N VAL A 142 13.95 3.09 7.79
CA VAL A 142 13.44 4.02 6.77
C VAL A 142 11.98 4.41 7.07
N LEU A 143 11.16 3.46 7.49
CA LEU A 143 9.72 3.67 7.70
C LEU A 143 9.40 4.38 9.02
N GLU A 144 10.24 4.26 10.05
CA GLU A 144 10.08 4.93 11.35
C GLU A 144 10.39 6.44 11.32
N ARG A 145 10.71 7.01 10.16
CA ARG A 145 11.09 8.42 9.99
C ARG A 145 9.99 9.42 10.33
N THR A 146 8.71 9.02 10.34
CA THR A 146 7.61 9.90 10.76
C THR A 146 6.47 9.15 11.43
N VAL A 147 5.84 9.82 12.38
CA VAL A 147 4.63 9.36 13.07
C VAL A 147 3.50 10.39 12.98
N GLU A 148 3.68 11.42 12.14
CA GLU A 148 2.71 12.51 12.02
C GLU A 148 1.80 12.32 10.82
N PRO A 149 0.48 12.09 11.02
CA PRO A 149 -0.46 11.99 9.91
C PRO A 149 -0.71 13.36 9.29
N ASN A 150 -0.79 13.40 7.96
CA ASN A 150 -1.27 14.54 7.20
C ASN A 150 -2.82 14.62 7.11
N PRO A 151 -3.39 15.72 6.57
CA PRO A 151 -4.84 15.87 6.44
C PRO A 151 -5.53 14.78 5.61
N LEU A 152 -4.84 14.16 4.66
CA LEU A 152 -5.39 13.10 3.82
C LEU A 152 -5.72 11.85 4.65
N HIS A 153 -4.90 11.48 5.63
CA HIS A 153 -5.22 10.40 6.57
C HIS A 153 -6.53 10.67 7.33
N SER A 154 -6.73 11.91 7.79
CA SER A 154 -7.95 12.28 8.50
C SER A 154 -9.19 12.22 7.59
N ALA A 155 -9.03 12.66 6.34
CA ALA A 155 -10.09 12.55 5.33
C ALA A 155 -10.43 11.09 5.01
N LEU A 156 -9.42 10.24 4.84
CA LEU A 156 -9.57 8.81 4.56
C LEU A 156 -10.28 8.08 5.71
N VAL A 157 -9.90 8.35 6.95
CA VAL A 157 -10.58 7.75 8.12
C VAL A 157 -12.06 8.16 8.16
N ARG A 158 -12.37 9.43 7.89
CA ARG A 158 -13.76 9.91 7.83
C ARG A 158 -14.54 9.23 6.71
N LEU A 159 -13.90 9.09 5.54
CA LEU A 159 -14.50 8.46 4.37
C LEU A 159 -14.80 6.98 4.63
N GLY A 160 -13.86 6.26 5.24
CA GLY A 160 -13.97 4.85 5.62
C GLY A 160 -14.83 4.57 6.85
N GLN A 161 -15.58 5.55 7.38
CA GLN A 161 -16.55 5.26 8.43
C GLN A 161 -17.74 4.45 7.88
N ARG A 162 -18.03 3.32 8.53
CA ARG A 162 -19.09 2.37 8.21
C ARG A 162 -19.79 1.97 9.50
N PHE A 163 -21.08 2.31 9.64
CA PHE A 163 -21.89 1.98 10.82
C PHE A 163 -21.25 2.37 12.17
N GLY A 164 -20.57 3.53 12.22
CA GLY A 164 -19.88 4.01 13.42
C GLY A 164 -18.52 3.38 13.70
N GLN A 165 -18.04 2.49 12.82
CA GLN A 165 -16.71 1.90 12.87
C GLN A 165 -15.84 2.38 11.70
N THR A 166 -14.52 2.30 11.84
CA THR A 166 -13.59 2.52 10.72
C THR A 166 -13.44 1.22 9.94
N LEU A 167 -13.56 1.24 8.62
CA LEU A 167 -13.21 0.11 7.74
C LEU A 167 -12.34 0.62 6.58
N LEU A 168 -11.06 0.29 6.63
CA LEU A 168 -10.07 0.62 5.60
C LEU A 168 -9.14 -0.57 5.38
N VAL A 169 -8.76 -0.83 4.14
CA VAL A 169 -7.63 -1.69 3.80
C VAL A 169 -6.45 -0.81 3.44
N THR A 170 -5.25 -1.19 3.85
CA THR A 170 -4.04 -0.44 3.51
C THR A 170 -2.89 -1.38 3.16
N THR A 171 -2.12 -0.99 2.14
CA THR A 171 -0.83 -1.61 1.81
C THR A 171 0.34 -0.91 2.49
N ASN A 172 0.07 0.17 3.25
CA ASN A 172 1.10 0.92 3.95
C ASN A 172 1.49 0.20 5.24
N PHE A 173 2.80 0.18 5.51
CA PHE A 173 3.37 -0.37 6.75
C PHE A 173 3.26 0.60 7.93
N ASP A 174 3.20 1.91 7.66
CA ASP A 174 3.07 2.94 8.68
C ASP A 174 1.71 2.85 9.41
N ARG A 175 1.63 3.41 10.62
CA ARG A 175 0.40 3.42 11.43
C ARG A 175 -0.31 4.78 11.41
N LEU A 176 -0.08 5.62 10.40
CA LEU A 176 -0.58 7.00 10.36
C LEU A 176 -2.11 7.07 10.28
N LEU A 177 -2.76 6.14 9.58
CA LEU A 177 -4.22 6.00 9.58
C LEU A 177 -4.76 5.73 11.00
N CYS A 178 -4.09 4.86 11.76
CA CYS A 178 -4.47 4.54 13.14
C CYS A 178 -4.33 5.77 14.05
N ILE A 179 -3.22 6.51 13.90
CA ILE A 179 -2.98 7.76 14.65
C ILE A 179 -4.05 8.81 14.30
N ALA A 180 -4.39 8.96 13.01
CA ALA A 180 -5.43 9.87 12.55
C ALA A 180 -6.82 9.47 13.09
N ALA A 181 -7.15 8.18 13.09
CA ALA A 181 -8.39 7.67 13.66
C ALA A 181 -8.52 7.95 15.14
N LYS A 182 -7.45 7.68 15.90
CA LYS A 182 -7.41 7.98 17.34
C LYS A 182 -7.55 9.47 17.63
N LYS A 183 -6.87 10.34 16.86
CA LYS A 183 -7.01 11.81 16.97
C LYS A 183 -8.43 12.26 16.65
N GLY A 184 -9.09 11.61 15.69
CA GLY A 184 -10.47 11.86 15.29
C GLY A 184 -11.54 11.25 16.21
N LYS A 185 -11.14 10.51 17.25
CA LYS A 185 -12.04 9.74 18.15
C LYS A 185 -12.86 8.66 17.43
N TYR A 186 -12.29 8.08 16.37
CA TYR A 186 -12.82 6.89 15.70
C TYR A 186 -12.15 5.62 16.23
N SER A 187 -12.74 4.44 15.96
CA SER A 187 -12.01 3.19 16.19
C SER A 187 -10.71 3.20 15.39
N SER A 188 -9.62 2.86 16.07
CA SER A 188 -8.27 2.77 15.51
C SER A 188 -7.73 1.33 15.59
N ASP A 189 -8.63 0.35 15.72
CA ASP A 189 -8.26 -1.06 15.75
C ASP A 189 -7.59 -1.43 14.43
N ALA A 190 -6.43 -2.08 14.53
CA ALA A 190 -5.59 -2.41 13.40
C ALA A 190 -5.32 -3.90 13.40
N PHE A 191 -5.44 -4.51 12.23
CA PHE A 191 -5.26 -5.94 12.06
C PHE A 191 -4.27 -6.19 10.93
N ALA A 192 -3.27 -7.03 11.19
CA ALA A 192 -2.33 -7.47 10.17
C ALA A 192 -2.73 -8.84 9.60
N PHE A 193 -1.96 -9.32 8.63
CA PHE A 193 -2.12 -10.66 8.06
C PHE A 193 -2.25 -11.74 9.16
N GLY A 194 -3.28 -12.59 9.04
CA GLY A 194 -3.63 -13.63 10.02
C GLY A 194 -4.56 -13.18 11.16
N GLU A 195 -4.68 -11.87 11.41
CA GLU A 195 -5.59 -11.29 12.41
C GLU A 195 -6.79 -10.59 11.77
N ILE A 196 -6.76 -10.37 10.45
CA ILE A 196 -7.83 -9.71 9.71
C ILE A 196 -9.14 -10.51 9.85
N PRO A 197 -10.24 -9.87 10.31
CA PRO A 197 -11.53 -10.54 10.41
C PRO A 197 -12.01 -11.03 9.05
N ASN A 198 -12.80 -12.11 9.04
CA ASN A 198 -13.38 -12.62 7.80
C ASN A 198 -14.28 -11.55 7.15
N PRO A 199 -14.15 -11.33 5.83
CA PRO A 199 -15.00 -10.39 5.10
C PRO A 199 -16.48 -10.69 5.31
N SER A 200 -17.22 -9.70 5.78
CA SER A 200 -18.66 -9.83 6.00
C SER A 200 -19.36 -8.46 5.90
N ARG A 201 -20.69 -8.51 5.81
CA ARG A 201 -21.52 -7.30 5.87
C ARG A 201 -21.81 -6.85 7.30
N SER A 202 -21.47 -7.65 8.32
CA SER A 202 -21.74 -7.26 9.70
C SER A 202 -20.84 -6.09 10.11
N THR A 203 -21.17 -5.48 11.24
CA THR A 203 -20.34 -4.45 11.88
C THR A 203 -19.07 -5.04 12.51
N GLU A 204 -18.90 -6.37 12.51
CA GLU A 204 -17.71 -7.06 13.03
C GLU A 204 -16.56 -7.05 12.02
N PHE A 205 -16.87 -6.96 10.72
CA PHE A 205 -15.85 -6.70 9.70
C PHE A 205 -15.54 -5.19 9.68
N ALA A 206 -14.64 -4.81 10.57
CA ALA A 206 -14.18 -3.45 10.81
C ALA A 206 -12.70 -3.44 11.20
N GLY A 207 -12.09 -2.27 11.10
CA GLY A 207 -10.70 -2.00 11.45
C GLY A 207 -9.92 -1.38 10.29
N ILE A 208 -8.67 -1.07 10.58
CA ILE A 208 -7.64 -0.67 9.62
C ILE A 208 -6.82 -1.93 9.30
N LEU A 209 -7.09 -2.52 8.14
CA LEU A 209 -6.60 -3.83 7.73
C LEU A 209 -5.29 -3.68 6.93
N HIS A 210 -4.17 -4.01 7.57
CA HIS A 210 -2.82 -3.92 7.00
C HIS A 210 -2.46 -5.22 6.27
N ILE A 211 -2.79 -5.28 4.98
CA ILE A 211 -2.62 -6.52 4.19
C ILE A 211 -1.16 -6.85 3.89
N HIS A 212 -0.25 -5.88 3.97
CA HIS A 212 1.21 -6.10 3.83
C HIS A 212 1.95 -6.11 5.18
N GLY A 213 1.19 -6.16 6.28
CA GLY A 213 1.73 -6.01 7.63
C GLY A 213 1.96 -4.56 8.05
N MET A 214 2.34 -4.38 9.31
CA MET A 214 2.40 -3.06 9.94
C MET A 214 3.54 -2.91 10.95
N LEU A 215 4.06 -1.68 11.05
CA LEU A 215 5.05 -1.31 12.04
C LEU A 215 4.45 -1.29 13.46
N PRO A 216 5.29 -1.51 14.50
CA PRO A 216 4.89 -1.28 15.87
C PRO A 216 4.53 0.20 16.10
N LEU A 217 3.61 0.46 17.03
CA LEU A 217 3.24 1.81 17.44
C LEU A 217 3.21 1.91 18.95
N LYS A 218 4.20 2.61 19.54
CA LYS A 218 4.36 2.72 20.99
C LYS A 218 4.43 1.33 21.64
N SER A 219 3.44 0.95 22.44
CA SER A 219 3.33 -0.36 23.08
C SER A 219 2.61 -1.41 22.24
N GLU A 220 1.96 -1.01 21.15
CA GLU A 220 1.29 -1.93 20.23
C GLU A 220 2.33 -2.65 19.37
N ARG A 221 2.24 -3.97 19.31
CA ARG A 221 3.12 -4.79 18.48
C ARG A 221 2.85 -4.53 17.00
N GLY A 222 3.89 -4.61 16.20
CA GLY A 222 3.77 -4.71 14.74
C GLY A 222 3.58 -6.16 14.31
N SER A 223 3.58 -6.38 13.00
CA SER A 223 3.59 -7.70 12.37
C SER A 223 4.82 -7.89 11.49
N ALA A 224 5.00 -9.09 10.94
CA ALA A 224 5.91 -9.26 9.82
C ALA A 224 5.47 -8.38 8.65
N LEU A 225 6.44 -7.76 7.97
CA LEU A 225 6.23 -6.94 6.78
C LEU A 225 6.35 -7.82 5.54
N ILE A 226 5.44 -7.66 4.58
CA ILE A 226 5.48 -8.32 3.28
C ILE A 226 6.19 -7.37 2.32
N LEU A 227 7.43 -7.71 1.96
CA LEU A 227 8.33 -6.84 1.20
C LEU A 227 8.88 -7.48 -0.08
N THR A 228 9.13 -8.79 -0.06
CA THR A 228 9.76 -9.52 -1.15
C THR A 228 8.78 -10.41 -1.89
N ASP A 229 9.15 -10.80 -3.11
CA ASP A 229 8.44 -11.80 -3.92
C ASP A 229 8.12 -13.08 -3.12
N GLN A 230 9.06 -13.52 -2.29
CA GLN A 230 8.88 -14.67 -1.40
C GLN A 230 7.77 -14.43 -0.35
N ASP A 231 7.70 -13.24 0.25
CA ASP A 231 6.64 -12.89 1.21
C ASP A 231 5.25 -12.83 0.51
N PHE A 232 5.21 -12.35 -0.74
CA PHE A 232 3.98 -12.23 -1.51
C PHE A 232 3.40 -13.61 -1.87
N GLY A 233 4.25 -14.58 -2.21
CA GLY A 233 3.83 -15.96 -2.46
C GLY A 233 3.08 -16.59 -1.27
N GLU A 234 3.42 -16.22 -0.03
CA GLU A 234 2.77 -16.70 1.19
C GLU A 234 1.48 -15.93 1.55
N SER A 235 1.33 -14.69 1.06
CA SER A 235 0.26 -13.76 1.47
C SER A 235 -0.79 -13.44 0.40
N LEU A 236 -0.56 -13.78 -0.87
CA LEU A 236 -1.40 -13.45 -2.04
C LEU A 236 -2.88 -13.81 -1.86
N ASN A 237 -3.17 -14.86 -1.10
CA ASN A 237 -4.53 -15.35 -0.90
C ASN A 237 -5.41 -14.33 -0.16
N LEU A 238 -4.88 -13.61 0.83
CA LEU A 238 -5.73 -12.81 1.72
C LEU A 238 -6.35 -11.57 1.03
N CYS A 239 -5.56 -10.85 0.23
CA CYS A 239 -6.09 -9.69 -0.49
C CYS A 239 -7.12 -10.12 -1.53
N CYS A 240 -6.81 -11.18 -2.28
CA CYS A 240 -7.73 -11.78 -3.24
C CYS A 240 -9.01 -12.30 -2.57
N ASP A 241 -8.91 -12.91 -1.39
CA ASP A 241 -10.04 -13.44 -0.62
C ASP A 241 -10.93 -12.32 -0.07
N ILE A 242 -10.34 -11.22 0.44
CA ILE A 242 -11.09 -10.04 0.88
C ILE A 242 -11.91 -9.48 -0.29
N ILE A 243 -11.25 -9.28 -1.43
CA ILE A 243 -11.87 -8.72 -2.63
C ILE A 243 -12.94 -9.68 -3.17
N ARG A 244 -12.63 -10.97 -3.29
CA ARG A 244 -13.52 -11.99 -3.83
C ARG A 244 -14.74 -12.20 -2.95
N ARG A 245 -14.56 -12.29 -1.64
CA ARG A 245 -15.65 -12.54 -0.70
C ARG A 245 -16.59 -11.35 -0.57
N ASP A 246 -16.04 -10.13 -0.61
CA ASP A 246 -16.86 -8.92 -0.70
C ASP A 246 -17.72 -8.94 -1.99
N ALA A 247 -17.13 -9.30 -3.14
CA ALA A 247 -17.85 -9.43 -4.40
C ALA A 247 -18.97 -10.50 -4.34
N GLU A 248 -18.71 -11.66 -3.74
CA GLU A 248 -19.71 -12.72 -3.54
C GLU A 248 -20.86 -12.27 -2.65
N LEU A 249 -20.56 -11.55 -1.55
CA LEU A 249 -21.57 -11.00 -0.66
C LEU A 249 -22.43 -9.94 -1.38
N ARG A 250 -21.91 -9.23 -2.39
CA ARG A 250 -22.66 -8.29 -3.26
C ARG A 250 -23.57 -8.99 -4.26
N ALA A 251 -23.10 -10.06 -4.91
CA ALA A 251 -23.92 -10.85 -5.83
C ALA A 251 -25.19 -11.40 -5.13
N GLN A 252 -25.07 -11.80 -3.86
CA GLN A 252 -26.18 -12.35 -3.07
C GLN A 252 -27.25 -11.30 -2.67
N SER A 253 -26.95 -10.00 -2.74
CA SER A 253 -27.90 -8.93 -2.40
C SER A 253 -28.56 -8.28 -3.61
N GLY A 254 -28.42 -8.85 -4.81
CA GLY A 254 -29.10 -8.35 -6.01
C GLY A 254 -28.41 -7.21 -6.74
N PHE A 255 -27.15 -6.90 -6.44
CA PHE A 255 -26.33 -6.07 -7.33
C PHE A 255 -25.77 -6.96 -8.45
N ALA A 256 -26.08 -6.62 -9.71
CA ALA A 256 -25.61 -7.38 -10.87
C ALA A 256 -24.07 -7.37 -10.92
N THR A 257 -23.46 -8.52 -10.64
CA THR A 257 -22.06 -8.78 -10.95
C THR A 257 -21.96 -9.19 -12.42
N GLU A 258 -21.60 -8.26 -13.30
CA GLU A 258 -20.94 -8.66 -14.54
C GLU A 258 -19.52 -9.10 -14.16
N THR A 259 -19.30 -10.41 -14.22
CA THR A 259 -18.01 -11.06 -14.05
C THR A 259 -17.09 -10.68 -15.21
N LEU A 260 -16.44 -9.53 -15.13
CA LEU A 260 -15.35 -9.19 -16.04
C LEU A 260 -14.08 -9.83 -15.50
N GLY A 261 -13.51 -10.73 -16.32
CA GLY A 261 -12.35 -11.53 -16.00
C GLY A 261 -11.21 -10.72 -15.40
N LEU A 262 -10.58 -11.30 -14.38
CA LEU A 262 -9.29 -10.86 -13.88
C LEU A 262 -8.34 -10.62 -15.07
N PRO A 263 -7.80 -9.41 -15.26
CA PRO A 263 -6.61 -9.29 -16.07
C PRO A 263 -5.45 -9.95 -15.31
N ASP A 264 -4.78 -10.89 -15.97
CA ASP A 264 -3.48 -11.46 -15.59
C ASP A 264 -2.43 -10.35 -15.47
N ALA A 265 -2.47 -9.60 -14.38
CA ALA A 265 -1.54 -8.51 -14.07
C ALA A 265 -1.21 -8.51 -12.58
N LEU A 266 -0.81 -9.70 -12.10
CA LEU A 266 -0.01 -9.92 -10.89
C LEU A 266 1.11 -10.93 -11.21
N SER A 267 1.73 -10.78 -12.38
CA SER A 267 3.03 -11.35 -12.72
C SER A 267 4.08 -10.26 -12.66
#